data_AF-A0A661CRA3-F1
#
_entry.id   AF-A0A661CRA3-F1
#
_cell.length_a   1.000
_cell.length_b   1.000
_cell.length_c   1.000
_cell.angle_alpha   90.00
_cell.angle_beta   90.00
_cell.angle_gamma   90.00
#
_symmetry.space_group_name_H-M   'P 1'
#
loop_
_entity.id
_entity.type
_entity.pdbx_description
1 polymer ?
#
loop_
_entity_poly.entity_id
_entity_poly.type
_entity_poly.pdbx_seq_one_letter_code
_entity_poly.pdbx_strand_id
1 'polypeptide(L)'
;MTLAAEDNQDNQPQSSGPTSVNGVKADELKRLVDRIENLEESKAGMQEDIKLVKAEAKSEGFDIKTLNTILKLRKMDAITIEAEEMLLAVYKSALGMAD
;
A
#
# COMPACT_ATOMS: atom_id res chain seq x y z
N MET A 1 -66.54 13.91 33.91
CA MET A 1 -66.11 14.61 32.69
C MET A 1 -64.60 14.58 32.67
N THR A 2 -64.08 13.93 31.64
CA THR A 2 -62.69 13.54 31.35
C THR A 2 -61.69 14.70 31.33
N LEU A 3 -60.42 14.42 31.61
CA LEU A 3 -59.17 14.94 30.98
C LEU A 3 -57.99 14.51 31.88
N ALA A 4 -57.30 13.38 31.63
CA ALA A 4 -56.15 13.20 30.72
C ALA A 4 -55.03 14.22 31.04
N ALA A 5 -53.95 13.84 31.74
CA ALA A 5 -52.76 13.16 31.21
C ALA A 5 -52.16 13.88 30.00
N GLU A 6 -51.01 14.53 30.19
CA GLU A 6 -50.02 14.77 29.13
C GLU A 6 -48.62 14.79 29.77
N ASP A 7 -48.07 13.57 29.83
CA ASP A 7 -46.65 13.28 29.94
C ASP A 7 -45.91 14.08 28.85
N ASN A 8 -45.04 15.01 29.24
CA ASN A 8 -44.09 15.61 28.30
C ASN A 8 -42.72 14.98 28.58
N GLN A 9 -42.59 13.71 28.16
CA GLN A 9 -41.31 13.04 28.11
C GLN A 9 -40.48 13.70 27.00
N ASP A 10 -39.34 14.26 27.40
CA ASP A 10 -38.28 14.73 26.53
C ASP A 10 -38.08 13.77 25.36
N ASN A 11 -38.43 14.24 24.16
CA ASN A 11 -38.09 13.59 22.90
C ASN A 11 -36.58 13.73 22.67
N GLN A 12 -35.81 12.92 23.40
CA GLN A 12 -34.41 12.65 23.09
C GLN A 12 -34.38 12.04 21.67
N PRO A 13 -33.67 12.64 20.70
CA PRO A 13 -33.54 12.04 19.37
C PRO A 13 -32.89 10.66 19.54
N GLN A 14 -33.68 9.64 19.23
CA GLN A 14 -33.29 8.23 19.32
C GLN A 14 -31.98 8.02 18.57
N SER A 15 -31.02 7.46 19.31
CA SER A 15 -29.68 7.11 18.89
C SER A 15 -29.61 6.58 17.45
N SER A 16 -28.74 7.18 16.64
CA SER A 16 -28.22 6.57 15.41
C SER A 16 -27.47 5.29 15.78
N GLY A 17 -28.20 4.18 15.93
CA GLY A 17 -27.62 2.84 16.01
C GLY A 17 -26.90 2.52 14.70
N PRO A 18 -25.87 1.65 14.72
CA PRO A 18 -25.11 1.32 13.52
C PRO A 18 -26.05 0.86 12.41
N THR A 19 -26.03 1.57 11.28
CA THR A 19 -26.94 1.33 10.16
C THR A 19 -26.59 -0.03 9.55
N SER A 20 -27.28 -1.08 10.00
CA SER A 20 -27.01 -2.45 9.58
C SER A 20 -27.78 -2.72 8.29
N VAL A 21 -27.09 -2.68 7.15
CA VAL A 21 -27.67 -3.06 5.86
C VAL A 21 -27.26 -4.51 5.59
N ASN A 22 -28.22 -5.42 5.49
CA ASN A 22 -28.00 -6.86 5.25
C ASN A 22 -27.01 -7.56 6.21
N GLY A 23 -26.97 -7.16 7.49
CA GLY A 23 -26.04 -7.74 8.48
C GLY A 23 -24.60 -7.23 8.35
N VAL A 24 -24.33 -6.30 7.44
CA VAL A 24 -23.05 -5.60 7.35
C VAL A 24 -23.06 -4.41 8.29
N LYS A 25 -22.06 -4.33 9.16
CA LYS A 25 -21.82 -3.16 10.02
C LYS A 25 -21.28 -2.01 9.16
N ALA A 26 -22.17 -1.19 8.61
CA ALA A 26 -21.80 -0.12 7.66
C ALA A 26 -20.73 0.84 8.20
N ASP A 27 -20.79 1.19 9.50
CA ASP A 27 -19.80 2.08 10.12
C ASP A 27 -18.41 1.46 10.23
N GLU A 28 -18.32 0.13 10.40
CA GLU A 28 -17.05 -0.58 10.43
C GLU A 28 -16.44 -0.66 9.02
N LEU A 29 -17.27 -0.97 8.03
CA LEU A 29 -16.87 -0.96 6.62
C LEU A 29 -16.36 0.42 6.20
N LYS A 30 -17.08 1.49 6.55
CA LYS A 30 -16.66 2.86 6.23
C LYS A 30 -15.28 3.20 6.82
N ARG A 31 -15.06 2.90 8.10
CA ARG A 31 -13.74 3.13 8.74
C ARG A 31 -12.60 2.37 8.05
N LEU A 32 -12.86 1.15 7.58
CA LEU A 32 -11.87 0.35 6.85
C LEU A 32 -11.58 0.95 5.47
N VAL A 33 -12.62 1.34 4.73
CA VAL A 33 -12.48 1.99 3.41
C VAL A 33 -11.71 3.29 3.52
N ASP A 34 -12.11 4.20 4.42
CA ASP A 34 -11.45 5.49 4.62
C ASP A 34 -9.95 5.29 4.93
N ARG A 35 -9.61 4.28 5.76
CA ARG A 35 -8.20 3.98 6.10
C ARG A 35 -7.41 3.44 4.90
N ILE A 36 -8.03 2.61 4.05
CA ILE A 36 -7.39 2.07 2.84
C ILE A 36 -7.16 3.20 1.82
N GLU A 37 -8.13 4.07 1.61
CA GLU A 37 -8.01 5.19 0.67
C GLU A 37 -6.87 6.14 1.05
N ASN A 38 -6.77 6.50 2.33
CA ASN A 38 -5.65 7.30 2.84
C ASN A 38 -4.27 6.62 2.62
N LEU A 39 -4.21 5.29 2.77
CA LEU A 39 -2.98 4.52 2.52
C LEU A 39 -2.63 4.47 1.03
N GLU A 40 -3.63 4.31 0.15
CA GLU A 40 -3.41 4.33 -1.30
C GLU A 40 -2.99 5.71 -1.80
N GLU A 41 -3.55 6.80 -1.27
CA GLU A 41 -3.09 8.17 -1.55
C GLU A 41 -1.64 8.36 -1.10
N SER A 42 -1.31 7.96 0.12
CA SER A 42 0.06 8.05 0.65
C SER A 42 1.05 7.25 -0.21
N LYS A 43 0.64 6.05 -0.64
CA LYS A 43 1.43 5.19 -1.53
C LYS A 43 1.62 5.82 -2.90
N ALA A 44 0.62 6.48 -3.45
CA ALA A 44 0.73 7.21 -4.71
C ALA A 44 1.73 8.38 -4.60
N GLY A 45 1.69 9.15 -3.51
CA GLY A 45 2.67 10.20 -3.22
C GLY A 45 4.10 9.66 -3.16
N MET A 46 4.34 8.61 -2.37
CA MET A 46 5.66 7.96 -2.28
C MET A 46 6.14 7.41 -3.62
N GLN A 47 5.24 6.89 -4.46
CA GLN A 47 5.59 6.42 -5.80
C GLN A 47 6.04 7.57 -6.70
N GLU A 48 5.42 8.74 -6.59
CA GLU A 48 5.81 9.93 -7.35
C GLU A 48 7.18 10.45 -6.90
N ASP A 49 7.43 10.52 -5.59
CA ASP A 49 8.74 10.88 -5.04
C ASP A 49 9.84 9.96 -5.57
N ILE A 50 9.59 8.64 -5.61
CA ILE A 50 10.53 7.67 -6.18
C ILE A 50 10.79 7.93 -7.67
N LYS A 51 9.78 8.36 -8.44
CA LYS A 51 9.97 8.70 -9.85
C LYS A 51 10.82 9.96 -10.01
N LEU A 52 10.62 10.98 -9.17
CA LEU A 52 11.42 12.20 -9.18
C LEU A 52 12.89 11.90 -8.91
N VAL A 53 13.19 11.09 -7.89
CA VAL A 53 14.57 10.65 -7.59
C VAL A 53 15.19 9.87 -8.75
N LYS A 54 14.41 8.99 -9.40
CA LYS A 54 14.89 8.28 -10.61
C LYS A 54 15.12 9.24 -11.78
N ALA A 55 14.31 10.29 -11.93
CA ALA A 55 14.50 11.29 -12.98
C ALA A 55 15.75 12.17 -12.73
N GLU A 56 16.01 12.51 -11.47
CA GLU A 56 17.25 13.17 -11.04
C GLU A 56 18.47 12.31 -11.37
N ALA A 57 18.49 11.05 -10.93
CA ALA A 57 19.57 10.11 -11.24
C ALA A 57 19.81 9.95 -12.75
N LYS A 58 18.74 9.95 -13.55
CA LYS A 58 18.86 9.91 -15.02
C LYS A 58 19.52 11.18 -15.57
N SER A 59 19.17 12.34 -15.01
CA SER A 59 19.72 13.64 -15.41
C SER A 59 21.20 13.78 -15.01
N GLU A 60 21.61 13.12 -13.94
CA GLU A 60 23.02 12.98 -13.52
C GLU A 60 23.82 11.96 -14.35
N GLY A 61 23.16 11.22 -15.25
CA GLY A 61 23.80 10.28 -16.17
C GLY A 61 23.79 8.81 -15.73
N PHE A 62 23.06 8.45 -14.67
CA PHE A 62 22.93 7.06 -14.25
C PHE A 62 21.92 6.27 -15.11
N ASP A 63 22.23 5.00 -15.38
CA ASP A 63 21.30 4.08 -16.03
C ASP A 63 20.24 3.56 -15.04
N ILE A 64 18.98 3.88 -15.32
CA ILE A 64 17.86 3.55 -14.43
C ILE A 64 17.60 2.04 -14.35
N LYS A 65 17.90 1.27 -15.41
CA LYS A 65 17.71 -0.20 -15.36
C LYS A 65 18.68 -0.82 -14.36
N THR A 66 19.94 -0.41 -14.42
CA THR A 66 21.01 -0.83 -13.52
C THR A 66 20.71 -0.44 -12.08
N LEU A 67 20.26 0.80 -11.84
CA LEU A 67 19.82 1.22 -10.50
C LEU A 67 18.67 0.36 -9.94
N ASN A 68 17.68 0.02 -10.76
CA ASN A 68 16.60 -0.87 -10.31
C ASN A 68 17.12 -2.28 -9.97
N THR A 69 18.08 -2.80 -10.73
CA THR A 69 18.76 -4.07 -10.41
C THR A 69 19.47 -3.99 -9.05
N ILE A 70 20.23 -2.92 -8.80
CA ILE A 70 20.90 -2.69 -7.52
C ILE A 70 19.88 -2.63 -6.38
N LEU A 71 18.77 -1.89 -6.54
CA LEU A 71 17.72 -1.81 -5.52
C LEU A 71 17.07 -3.17 -5.23
N LYS A 72 16.94 -4.05 -6.24
CA LYS A 72 16.45 -5.42 -6.04
C LYS A 72 17.47 -6.25 -5.26
N LEU A 73 18.73 -6.24 -5.68
CA LEU A 73 19.82 -6.96 -5.02
C LEU A 73 19.96 -6.54 -3.55
N ARG A 74 19.87 -5.25 -3.24
CA ARG A 74 19.94 -4.73 -1.86
C ARG A 74 18.81 -5.20 -0.93
N LYS A 75 17.72 -5.75 -1.49
CA LYS A 75 16.62 -6.34 -0.70
C LYS A 75 16.79 -7.85 -0.48
N MET A 76 17.73 -8.48 -1.17
CA MET A 76 18.03 -9.90 -1.06
C MET A 76 19.12 -10.13 -0.01
N ASP A 77 19.18 -11.34 0.56
CA ASP A 77 20.27 -11.72 1.44
C ASP A 77 21.55 -12.02 0.64
N ALA A 78 22.70 -11.79 1.27
CA ALA A 78 24.00 -11.93 0.60
C ALA A 78 24.29 -13.36 0.09
N ILE A 79 23.82 -14.38 0.80
CA ILE A 79 24.04 -15.78 0.44
C ILE A 79 23.26 -16.12 -0.84
N THR A 80 22.00 -15.68 -0.94
CA THR A 80 21.20 -15.83 -2.15
C THR A 80 21.83 -15.12 -3.33
N ILE A 81 22.35 -13.91 -3.15
CA ILE A 81 23.04 -13.16 -4.22
C ILE A 81 24.25 -13.94 -4.72
N GLU A 82 25.11 -14.41 -3.81
CA GLU A 82 26.32 -15.18 -4.17
C GLU A 82 25.97 -16.48 -4.91
N ALA A 83 24.93 -17.20 -4.45
CA ALA A 83 24.46 -18.41 -5.12
C ALA A 83 23.92 -18.15 -6.53
N GLU A 84 23.13 -17.09 -6.72
CA GLU A 84 22.63 -16.69 -8.04
C GLU A 84 23.76 -16.24 -8.97
N GLU A 85 24.74 -15.48 -8.47
CA GLU A 85 25.91 -15.04 -9.24
C GLU A 85 26.79 -16.22 -9.67
N MET A 86 27.03 -17.19 -8.78
CA MET A 86 27.75 -18.41 -9.09
C MET A 86 27.05 -19.21 -10.20
N LEU A 87 25.73 -19.41 -10.08
CA LEU A 87 24.96 -20.13 -11.08
C LEU A 87 24.95 -19.41 -12.44
N LEU A 88 24.80 -18.08 -12.42
CA LEU A 88 24.87 -17.26 -13.62
C LEU A 88 26.23 -17.37 -14.31
N ALA A 89 27.33 -17.39 -13.55
CA ALA A 89 28.67 -17.55 -14.09
C ALA A 89 28.84 -18.91 -14.79
N VAL A 90 28.35 -20.00 -14.19
CA VAL A 90 28.34 -21.33 -14.79
C VAL A 90 27.59 -21.33 -16.13
N TYR A 91 26.39 -20.72 -16.16
CA TYR A 91 25.59 -20.65 -17.38
C TYR A 91 26.23 -19.79 -18.47
N LYS A 92 26.83 -18.65 -18.11
CA LYS A 92 27.59 -17.82 -19.06
C LYS A 92 28.77 -18.59 -19.64
N SER A 93 29.52 -19.32 -18.81
CA SER A 93 30.64 -20.15 -19.27
C SER A 93 30.17 -21.23 -20.24
N ALA A 94 29.09 -21.95 -19.93
CA ALA A 94 28.52 -22.97 -20.81
C ALA A 94 28.05 -22.42 -22.17
N LEU A 95 27.66 -21.15 -22.22
CA LEU A 95 27.22 -20.45 -23.43
C LEU A 95 28.36 -19.71 -24.18
N GLY A 96 29.61 -19.77 -23.68
CA GLY A 96 30.72 -19.00 -24.26
C GLY A 96 30.59 -17.49 -24.08
N MET A 97 29.85 -17.05 -23.05
CA MET A 97 29.64 -15.65 -22.67
C MET A 97 30.45 -15.23 -21.43
N ALA A 98 31.32 -16.12 -20.93
CA ALA A 98 32.27 -15.78 -19.88
C ALA A 98 33.52 -15.17 -20.53
N ASP A 99 33.96 -14.01 -20.04
CA ASP A 99 35.21 -13.38 -20.45
C ASP A 99 36.43 -14.25 -20.12
#